data_AF-A0A453K5D7-F1
#
_entry.id   AF-A0A453K5D7-F1
#
_cell.length_a   1.000
_cell.length_b   1.000
_cell.length_c   1.000
_cell.angle_alpha   90.00
_cell.angle_beta   90.00
_cell.angle_gamma   90.00
#
_symmetry.space_group_name_H-M   'P 1'
#
loop_
_entity.id
_entity.type
_entity.pdbx_description
1 polymer ?
#
loop_
_entity_poly.entity_id
_entity_poly.type
_entity_poly.pdbx_seq_one_letter_code
_entity_poly.pdbx_strand_id
1 'polypeptide(L)' 'MQVFGAVGFQNKRLGIPKEVNPLVASIISSCWDNDQSKQPSFYQLLSSLNKLQWLLVTESL' A
#
# COMPACT_ATOMS: atom_id res chain seq x y z
N MET A 1 -22.91 5.97 9.88
CA MET A 1 -23.08 5.68 8.43
C MET A 1 -21.73 5.28 7.87
N GLN A 2 -21.57 4.02 7.44
CA GLN A 2 -20.37 3.57 6.72
C GLN A 2 -20.68 3.63 5.22
N VAL A 3 -20.04 4.55 4.51
CA VAL A 3 -20.33 4.90 3.11
C VAL A 3 -19.80 3.85 2.11
N PHE A 4 -19.59 2.61 2.56
CA PHE A 4 -19.14 1.52 1.70
C PHE A 4 -20.30 0.85 0.93
N GLY A 5 -21.54 1.33 1.10
CA GLY A 5 -22.76 0.66 0.63
C GLY A 5 -23.30 1.02 -0.76
N ALA A 6 -22.65 1.86 -1.58
CA ALA A 6 -23.29 2.33 -2.82
C ALA A 6 -22.36 2.56 -4.03
N VAL A 7 -21.20 1.92 -4.07
CA VAL A 7 -20.43 1.83 -5.32
C VAL A 7 -19.90 0.41 -5.42
N GLY A 8 -20.38 -0.34 -6.41
CA GLY A 8 -19.75 -1.61 -6.77
C GLY A 8 -18.28 -1.33 -7.03
N PHE A 9 -17.40 -1.80 -6.14
CA PHE A 9 -15.97 -1.80 -6.36
C PHE A 9 -15.72 -2.77 -7.51
N GLN A 10 -15.73 -2.26 -8.74
CA GLN A 10 -15.43 -2.99 -9.98
C GLN A 10 -13.94 -3.36 -10.05
N ASN A 11 -13.37 -3.86 -8.94
CA ASN A 11 -11.95 -4.12 -8.82
C ASN A 11 -11.06 -2.89 -9.09
N LYS A 12 -11.64 -1.69 -9.04
CA LYS A 12 -10.93 -0.43 -9.29
C LYS A 12 -10.21 -0.01 -8.02
N ARG A 13 -8.88 -0.09 -8.05
CA ARG A 13 -8.00 0.48 -7.02
C ARG A 13 -7.82 1.97 -7.30
N LEU A 14 -7.44 2.73 -6.27
CA LEU A 14 -7.03 4.13 -6.44
C LEU A 14 -5.78 4.17 -7.33
N GLY A 15 -5.70 5.13 -8.25
CA GLY A 15 -4.47 5.36 -9.02
C GLY A 15 -3.36 5.86 -8.10
N ILE A 16 -2.14 5.34 -8.27
CA ILE A 16 -0.98 5.82 -7.51
C ILE A 16 -0.52 7.15 -8.13
N PRO A 17 -0.47 8.25 -7.36
CA PRO A 17 0.03 9.55 -7.84
C PRO A 17 1.51 9.46 -8.27
N LYS A 18 1.93 10.31 -9.21
CA LYS A 18 3.32 10.33 -9.70
C LYS A 18 4.31 10.93 -8.69
N GLU A 19 3.78 11.66 -7.72
CA GLU A 19 4.49 12.34 -6.65
C GLU A 19 4.86 11.36 -5.51
N VAL A 20 4.26 10.18 -5.49
CA VAL A 20 4.57 9.14 -4.51
C VAL A 20 5.93 8.55 -4.80
N ASN A 21 6.71 8.32 -3.74
CA ASN A 21 8.02 7.68 -3.85
C ASN A 21 7.89 6.34 -4.62
N PRO A 22 8.72 6.09 -5.65
CA PRO A 22 8.60 4.88 -6.49
C PRO A 22 8.67 3.57 -5.68
N LEU A 23 9.36 3.55 -4.54
CA LEU A 23 9.40 2.39 -3.65
C LEU A 23 8.05 2.19 -2.93
N VAL A 24 7.42 3.27 -2.47
CA VAL A 24 6.07 3.23 -1.88
C VAL A 24 5.05 2.80 -2.92
N ALA A 25 5.15 3.34 -4.14
CA ALA A 25 4.30 2.95 -5.26
C ALA A 25 4.40 1.45 -5.58
N SER A 26 5.61 0.90 -5.57
CA SER A 26 5.84 -0.54 -5.77
C SER A 26 5.19 -1.37 -4.66
N ILE A 27 5.34 -0.97 -3.40
CA ILE A 27 4.73 -1.68 -2.26
C ILE A 27 3.21 -1.68 -2.37
N ILE A 28 2.62 -0.52 -2.62
CA ILE A 28 1.17 -0.37 -2.79
C ILE A 28 0.68 -1.27 -3.93
N SER A 29 1.38 -1.28 -5.07
CA SER A 29 1.03 -2.14 -6.21
C SER A 29 1.10 -3.63 -5.86
N SER A 30 2.13 -4.08 -5.14
CA SER A 30 2.26 -5.48 -4.72
C SER A 30 1.19 -5.88 -3.69
N CYS A 31 0.78 -4.98 -2.80
CA CYS A 31 -0.29 -5.22 -1.84
C CYS A 31 -1.69 -5.24 -2.48
N TRP A 32 -1.86 -4.57 -3.62
CA TRP A 32 -3.13 -4.48 -4.34
C TRP A 32 -3.30 -5.52 -5.45
N ASP A 33 -2.34 -6.45 -5.60
CA ASP A 33 -2.45 -7.55 -6.55
C ASP A 33 -3.76 -8.34 -6.31
N ASN A 34 -4.38 -8.79 -7.41
CA ASN A 34 -5.62 -9.55 -7.35
C ASN A 34 -5.37 -11.00 -6.95
N ASP A 35 -4.15 -11.46 -7.16
CA ASP A 35 -3.73 -12.79 -6.80
C ASP A 35 -3.30 -12.80 -5.33
N GLN A 36 -4.12 -13.44 -4.49
CA GLN A 36 -3.86 -13.60 -3.06
C GLN A 36 -2.48 -14.23 -2.79
N SER A 37 -1.97 -15.06 -3.72
CA SER A 37 -0.66 -15.71 -3.58
C SER A 37 0.52 -14.76 -3.82
N LYS A 38 0.29 -13.65 -4.53
CA LYS A 38 1.31 -12.61 -4.81
C LYS A 38 1.32 -11.50 -3.78
N GLN A 39 0.30 -11.47 -2.92
CA GLN A 39 0.24 -10.49 -1.84
C GLN A 39 1.42 -10.76 -0.89
N PRO A 40 2.29 -9.77 -0.65
CA PRO A 40 3.46 -9.96 0.20
C PRO A 40 3.02 -10.30 1.62
N SER A 41 3.76 -11.19 2.27
CA SER A 41 3.59 -11.43 3.69
C SER A 41 3.92 -10.17 4.48
N PHE A 42 3.39 -10.07 5.70
CA PHE A 42 3.66 -8.94 6.57
C PHE A 42 5.18 -8.75 6.82
N TYR A 43 5.95 -9.83 6.87
CA TYR A 43 7.40 -9.76 7.01
C TYR A 43 8.09 -9.13 5.78
N GLN A 44 7.67 -9.50 4.56
CA GLN A 44 8.20 -8.89 3.34
C GLN A 44 7.79 -7.43 3.18
N LEU A 45 6.56 -7.10 3.62
CA LEU A 45 6.10 -5.73 3.71
C LEU A 45 6.98 -4.93 4.67
N LEU A 46 7.18 -5.39 5.90
CA LEU A 46 8.05 -4.75 6.89
C LEU A 46 9.48 -4.58 6.39
N SER A 47 10.05 -5.57 5.69
CA SER A 47 11.40 -5.45 5.11
C SER A 47 11.45 -4.33 4.05
N SER A 48 10.40 -4.21 3.23
CA SER A 48 10.28 -3.17 2.21
C SER A 48 10.02 -1.78 2.82
N LEU A 49 9.21 -1.72 3.89
CA LEU A 49 8.96 -0.49 4.64
C LEU A 49 10.19 -0.04 5.45
N ASN A 50 11.00 -0.95 5.97
CA ASN A 50 12.26 -0.59 6.64
C ASN A 50 13.27 0.06 5.68
N LYS A 51 13.28 -0.32 4.40
CA LYS A 51 14.08 0.35 3.36
C LYS A 51 13.58 1.78 3.11
N LEU A 52 12.29 2.02 3.31
CA LEU A 52 11.70 3.33 3.43
C LEU A 52 11.93 3.86 4.85
N GLN A 53 13.17 4.22 5.15
CA GLN A 53 13.62 4.89 6.39
C GLN A 53 12.72 6.05 6.87
N TRP A 54 11.82 6.52 6.02
CA TRP A 54 10.87 7.61 6.23
C TRP A 54 9.55 7.21 6.94
N LEU A 55 9.21 5.91 6.99
CA LEU A 55 8.01 5.42 7.71
C LEU A 55 8.25 5.15 9.19
N LEU A 56 9.51 5.08 9.60
CA LEU A 56 9.91 5.41 10.96
C LEU A 56 9.82 6.94 11.06
N VAL A 57 8.59 7.46 11.03
CA VAL A 57 8.33 8.78 11.59
C VAL A 57 8.99 8.73 12.96
N THR A 58 10.04 9.51 13.10
CA THR A 58 10.59 9.89 14.38
C THR A 58 9.42 10.12 15.31
N GLU A 59 9.32 9.32 16.37
CA GLU A 59 8.88 9.84 17.67
C GLU A 59 9.73 11.09 17.91
N SER A 60 9.28 12.20 17.35
CA SER A 60 9.80 13.52 17.56
C SER A 60 8.95 14.02 18.72
N LEU A 61 9.57 14.04 19.90
CA LEU A 61 9.11 14.51 21.21
C LEU A 61 7.72 15.18 21.28
#